data_AF-A0A936E6R6-F1
#
_entry.id   AF-A0A936E6R6-F1
#
_cell.length_a   1.000
_cell.length_b   1.000
_cell.length_c   1.000
_cell.angle_alpha   90.00
_cell.angle_beta   90.00
_cell.angle_gamma   90.00
#
_symmetry.space_group_name_H-M   'P 1'
#
loop_
_entity.id
_entity.type
_entity.pdbx_description
1 polymer ?
#
loop_
_entity_poly.entity_id
_entity_poly.type
_entity_poly.pdbx_seq_one_letter_code
_entity_poly.pdbx_strand_id
1 'polypeptide(L)'
;MTIRQDNSIPLNITIDIINDRVVLRTYILNQWIIEHPNSKYRYFVEILANGNRIYLERPGRLNKGCDFVIFIENHITFNNGNDKPPRHDFITDDLSIKKQNLTKAEWYLLLQAIASIYNCQPYQTAFDFCNNLPTIGETYELVLKTLRWLFIEQDITYWSGQGRNMLYTHIQNL
;
A
#
# COMPACT_ATOMS: atom_id res chain seq x y z
N MET A 1 -16.80 6.17 2.44
CA MET A 1 -17.56 5.41 1.46
C MET A 1 -17.47 3.94 1.84
N THR A 2 -18.61 3.37 2.24
CA THR A 2 -18.82 1.91 2.31
C THR A 2 -18.35 1.30 0.99
N ILE A 3 -17.67 0.15 1.03
CA ILE A 3 -17.21 -0.56 -0.19
C ILE A 3 -18.28 -0.47 -1.28
N ARG A 4 -17.88 -0.08 -2.49
CA ARG A 4 -18.78 -0.05 -3.64
C ARG A 4 -19.46 -1.41 -3.78
N GLN A 5 -20.79 -1.43 -3.70
CA GLN A 5 -21.54 -2.64 -4.02
C GLN A 5 -21.41 -2.92 -5.51
N ASP A 6 -20.77 -4.05 -5.82
CA ASP A 6 -20.59 -4.56 -7.17
C ASP A 6 -20.44 -6.08 -7.14
N ASN A 7 -20.33 -6.69 -8.31
CA ASN A 7 -20.20 -8.15 -8.46
C ASN A 7 -18.75 -8.64 -8.25
N SER A 8 -17.92 -7.93 -7.49
CA SER A 8 -16.54 -8.37 -7.23
C SER A 8 -16.54 -9.52 -6.23
N ILE A 9 -15.78 -10.57 -6.53
CA ILE A 9 -15.56 -11.73 -5.67
C ILE A 9 -14.62 -11.30 -4.53
N PRO A 10 -15.07 -11.32 -3.25
CA PRO A 10 -14.24 -10.93 -2.13
C PRO A 10 -13.30 -12.05 -1.71
N LEU A 11 -12.03 -11.73 -1.48
CA LEU A 11 -11.00 -12.65 -0.99
C LEU A 11 -10.13 -11.93 0.05
N ASN A 12 -9.52 -12.70 0.96
CA ASN A 12 -8.56 -12.17 1.93
C ASN A 12 -7.16 -12.69 1.58
N ILE A 13 -6.16 -11.82 1.62
CA ILE A 13 -4.75 -12.19 1.44
C ILE A 13 -3.97 -11.67 2.65
N THR A 14 -3.04 -12.48 3.15
CA THR A 14 -2.13 -12.09 4.22
C THR A 14 -0.69 -12.30 3.78
N ILE A 15 0.13 -11.27 3.94
CA ILE A 15 1.52 -11.26 3.45
C ILE A 15 2.56 -10.98 4.54
N ASP A 16 2.14 -10.73 5.78
CA ASP A 16 3.01 -10.21 6.84
C ASP A 16 4.11 -11.20 7.28
N ILE A 17 3.94 -12.49 6.98
CA ILE A 17 4.91 -13.54 7.24
C ILE A 17 5.94 -13.71 6.12
N ILE A 18 5.78 -13.02 4.99
CA ILE A 18 6.60 -13.22 3.79
C ILE A 18 7.66 -12.13 3.70
N ASN A 19 8.86 -12.46 4.19
CA ASN A 19 9.97 -11.51 4.30
C ASN A 19 10.97 -11.56 3.14
N ASP A 20 10.60 -12.26 2.07
CA ASP A 20 11.39 -12.33 0.83
C ASP A 20 10.58 -11.76 -0.33
N ARG A 21 11.20 -10.85 -1.08
CA ARG A 21 10.56 -10.12 -2.18
C ARG A 21 10.12 -11.04 -3.32
N VAL A 22 10.92 -12.04 -3.66
CA VAL A 22 10.60 -12.98 -4.75
C VAL A 22 9.47 -13.89 -4.32
N VAL A 23 9.54 -14.43 -3.10
CA VAL A 23 8.47 -15.28 -2.52
C VAL A 23 7.16 -14.49 -2.40
N LEU A 24 7.20 -13.24 -1.94
CA LEU A 24 6.04 -12.36 -1.84
C LEU A 24 5.38 -12.16 -3.20
N ARG A 25 6.18 -11.83 -4.22
CA ARG A 25 5.67 -11.65 -5.58
C ARG A 25 5.07 -12.94 -6.14
N THR A 26 5.75 -14.07 -5.98
CA THR A 26 5.26 -15.38 -6.41
C THR A 26 3.94 -15.74 -5.71
N TYR A 27 3.85 -15.48 -4.40
CA TYR A 27 2.63 -15.72 -3.64
C TYR A 27 1.46 -14.91 -4.18
N ILE A 28 1.64 -13.61 -4.44
CA ILE A 28 0.60 -12.75 -5.00
C ILE A 28 0.16 -13.23 -6.39
N LEU A 29 1.12 -13.53 -7.28
CA LEU A 29 0.78 -14.02 -8.62
C LEU A 29 0.04 -15.36 -8.59
N ASN A 30 0.38 -16.24 -7.65
CA ASN A 30 -0.34 -17.51 -7.48
C ASN A 30 -1.78 -17.31 -6.99
N GLN A 31 -2.09 -16.21 -6.29
CA GLN A 31 -3.48 -15.86 -5.99
C GLN A 31 -4.25 -15.42 -7.25
N TRP A 32 -3.56 -14.82 -8.23
CA TRP A 32 -4.18 -14.26 -9.43
C TRP A 32 -4.25 -15.23 -10.60
N ILE A 33 -3.34 -16.21 -10.68
CA ILE A 33 -3.32 -17.18 -11.79
C ILE A 33 -4.58 -18.07 -11.83
N ILE A 34 -5.27 -18.20 -10.69
CA ILE A 34 -6.51 -18.98 -10.56
C ILE A 34 -7.77 -18.14 -10.79
N GLU A 35 -7.64 -16.83 -11.07
CA GLU A 35 -8.78 -15.95 -11.35
C GLU A 35 -9.55 -16.45 -12.58
N HIS A 36 -10.89 -16.39 -12.50
CA HIS A 36 -11.75 -16.73 -13.61
C HIS A 36 -11.82 -15.58 -14.63
N PRO A 37 -11.81 -15.88 -15.94
CA PRO A 37 -12.02 -14.88 -16.97
C PRO A 37 -13.31 -14.06 -16.74
N ASN A 38 -13.30 -12.79 -17.14
CA ASN A 38 -14.44 -11.86 -17.05
C ASN A 38 -15.01 -11.65 -15.64
N SER A 39 -14.22 -11.92 -14.59
CA SER A 39 -14.61 -11.70 -13.20
C SER A 39 -13.89 -10.50 -12.59
N LYS A 40 -14.53 -9.86 -11.62
CA LYS A 40 -13.90 -8.83 -10.78
C LYS A 40 -13.53 -9.44 -9.44
N TYR A 41 -12.39 -9.05 -8.91
CA TYR A 41 -11.91 -9.52 -7.61
C TYR A 41 -11.63 -8.35 -6.69
N ARG A 42 -11.94 -8.55 -5.41
CA ARG A 42 -11.64 -7.61 -4.33
C ARG A 42 -10.85 -8.34 -3.26
N TYR A 43 -9.56 -8.01 -3.16
CA TYR A 43 -8.66 -8.62 -2.19
C TYR A 43 -8.51 -7.71 -0.98
N PHE A 44 -9.07 -8.10 0.17
CA PHE A 44 -8.82 -7.44 1.44
C PHE A 44 -7.44 -7.84 1.93
N VAL A 45 -6.56 -6.86 2.09
CA VAL A 45 -5.14 -7.09 2.32
C VAL A 45 -4.66 -6.57 3.66
N GLU A 46 -5.34 -5.58 4.22
CA GLU A 46 -5.01 -5.02 5.52
C GLU A 46 -6.29 -4.59 6.24
N ILE A 47 -6.27 -4.68 7.57
CA ILE A 47 -7.26 -4.07 8.47
C ILE A 47 -6.48 -3.03 9.30
N LEU A 48 -7.04 -1.83 9.40
CA LEU A 48 -6.51 -0.72 10.21
C LEU A 48 -7.13 -0.76 11.61
N ALA A 49 -6.49 -0.13 12.59
CA ALA A 49 -6.96 -0.08 13.98
C ALA A 49 -8.38 0.54 14.11
N ASN A 50 -8.75 1.44 13.21
CA ASN A 50 -10.09 2.05 13.17
C ASN A 50 -11.17 1.17 12.48
N GLY A 51 -10.82 -0.04 12.06
CA GLY A 51 -11.72 -0.98 11.39
C GLY A 51 -11.83 -0.81 9.88
N ASN A 52 -11.29 0.28 9.30
CA ASN A 52 -11.23 0.43 7.85
C ASN A 52 -10.22 -0.56 7.27
N ARG A 53 -10.45 -0.99 6.03
CA ARG A 53 -9.59 -1.92 5.31
C ARG A 53 -8.86 -1.26 4.16
N ILE A 54 -7.67 -1.77 3.86
CA ILE A 54 -7.03 -1.58 2.55
C ILE A 54 -7.37 -2.79 1.70
N TYR A 55 -7.79 -2.56 0.47
CA TYR A 55 -8.15 -3.61 -0.46
C TYR A 55 -7.67 -3.30 -1.87
N LEU A 56 -7.48 -4.36 -2.67
CA LEU A 56 -7.13 -4.27 -4.07
C LEU A 56 -8.36 -4.59 -4.93
N GLU A 57 -8.59 -3.80 -5.98
CA GLU A 57 -9.52 -4.18 -7.05
C GLU A 57 -8.77 -4.68 -8.28
N ARG A 58 -9.25 -5.80 -8.83
CA ARG A 58 -8.75 -6.43 -10.05
C ARG A 58 -9.89 -6.81 -11.00
N PRO A 59 -9.68 -6.80 -12.33
CA PRO A 59 -8.49 -6.30 -13.02
C PRO A 59 -8.37 -4.76 -12.92
N GLY A 60 -7.16 -4.22 -13.08
CA GLY A 60 -6.94 -2.78 -13.13
C GLY A 60 -7.55 -2.13 -14.39
N ARG A 61 -7.79 -0.83 -14.36
CA ARG A 61 -8.49 -0.11 -15.46
C ARG A 61 -7.75 -0.16 -16.80
N LEU A 62 -6.43 -0.26 -16.76
CA LEU A 62 -5.62 -0.25 -17.98
C LEU A 62 -5.55 -1.65 -18.63
N ASN A 63 -6.02 -2.70 -17.93
CA ASN A 63 -6.11 -4.08 -18.44
C ASN A 63 -4.80 -4.56 -19.11
N LYS A 64 -3.63 -4.15 -18.58
CA LYS A 64 -2.32 -4.48 -19.18
C LYS A 64 -1.65 -5.72 -18.55
N GLY A 65 -2.38 -6.55 -17.82
CA GLY A 65 -1.89 -7.81 -17.27
C GLY A 65 -2.14 -7.95 -15.76
N CYS A 66 -1.07 -8.07 -14.97
CA CYS A 66 -1.13 -8.23 -13.52
C CYS A 66 -1.24 -6.88 -12.78
N ASP A 67 -2.11 -5.98 -13.21
CA ASP A 67 -2.34 -4.67 -12.57
C ASP A 67 -3.47 -4.71 -11.55
N PHE A 68 -3.38 -3.89 -10.50
CA PHE A 68 -4.42 -3.76 -9.48
C PHE A 68 -4.51 -2.31 -9.02
N VAL A 69 -5.63 -1.96 -8.40
CA VAL A 69 -5.85 -0.61 -7.85
C VAL A 69 -6.00 -0.72 -6.33
N ILE A 70 -5.20 0.05 -5.60
CA ILE A 70 -5.27 0.11 -4.13
C ILE A 70 -6.39 1.06 -3.71
N PHE A 71 -7.23 0.61 -2.78
CA PHE A 71 -8.27 1.42 -2.15
C PHE A 71 -8.15 1.35 -0.63
N ILE A 72 -8.57 2.43 0.03
CA ILE A 72 -8.67 2.52 1.48
C ILE A 72 -10.15 2.78 1.79
N GLU A 73 -10.79 1.93 2.58
CA GLU A 73 -12.16 2.14 3.02
C GLU A 73 -12.31 3.48 3.72
N ASN A 74 -13.42 4.18 3.43
CA ASN A 74 -13.74 5.46 4.03
C ASN A 74 -12.76 6.62 3.79
N HIS A 75 -11.76 6.44 2.93
CA HIS A 75 -10.93 7.52 2.44
C HIS A 75 -11.66 8.29 1.31
N ILE A 76 -12.46 9.28 1.69
CA ILE A 76 -13.33 10.07 0.80
C ILE A 76 -12.55 11.27 0.27
N THR A 77 -12.34 11.36 -1.05
CA THR A 77 -11.57 12.46 -1.67
C THR A 77 -12.49 13.53 -2.28
N PHE A 78 -13.64 13.13 -2.82
CA PHE A 78 -14.54 14.00 -3.58
C PHE A 78 -15.95 14.07 -2.97
N ASN A 79 -16.32 13.13 -2.08
CA ASN A 79 -17.60 13.10 -1.36
C ASN A 79 -18.85 13.25 -2.25
N ASN A 80 -18.76 12.79 -3.49
CA ASN A 80 -19.80 12.97 -4.52
C ASN A 80 -20.12 11.66 -5.27
N GLY A 81 -19.76 10.51 -4.69
CA GLY A 81 -19.94 9.21 -5.33
C GLY A 81 -18.86 8.85 -6.38
N ASN A 82 -17.97 9.78 -6.72
CA ASN A 82 -16.82 9.58 -7.61
C ASN A 82 -15.49 9.58 -6.85
N ASP A 83 -15.49 9.08 -5.61
CA ASP A 83 -14.25 8.91 -4.86
C ASP A 83 -13.28 8.04 -5.65
N LYS A 84 -12.04 8.53 -5.75
CA LYS A 84 -10.98 7.88 -6.51
C LYS A 84 -10.07 7.14 -5.53
N PRO A 85 -9.40 6.07 -5.99
CA PRO A 85 -8.32 5.49 -5.22
C PRO A 85 -7.30 6.57 -4.83
N PRO A 86 -6.60 6.42 -3.68
CA PRO A 86 -5.48 7.31 -3.34
C PRO A 86 -4.53 7.39 -4.54
N ARG A 87 -4.18 8.62 -4.93
CA ARG A 87 -3.13 8.83 -5.95
C ARG A 87 -1.78 8.47 -5.36
N HIS A 88 -0.76 8.23 -6.19
CA HIS A 88 0.62 8.11 -5.68
C HIS A 88 1.01 9.32 -4.80
N ASP A 89 0.54 10.51 -5.20
CA ASP A 89 0.79 11.75 -4.48
C ASP A 89 0.25 11.72 -3.04
N PHE A 90 -0.77 10.91 -2.73
CA PHE A 90 -1.32 10.79 -1.37
C PHE A 90 -0.24 10.48 -0.33
N ILE A 91 0.63 9.50 -0.62
CA ILE A 91 1.70 9.13 0.30
C ILE A 91 2.83 10.17 0.28
N THR A 92 3.21 10.68 -0.89
CA THR A 92 4.33 11.66 -0.96
C THR A 92 3.96 13.01 -0.35
N ASP A 93 2.71 13.44 -0.48
CA ASP A 93 2.18 14.67 0.13
C ASP A 93 2.18 14.54 1.65
N ASP A 94 1.66 13.43 2.18
CA ASP A 94 1.66 13.15 3.61
C ASP A 94 3.09 13.05 4.18
N LEU A 95 4.00 12.36 3.48
CA LEU A 95 5.41 12.29 3.87
C LEU A 95 6.10 13.66 3.83
N SER A 96 5.74 14.53 2.88
CA SER A 96 6.25 15.91 2.81
C SER A 96 5.78 16.74 4.00
N ILE A 97 4.51 16.63 4.39
CA ILE A 97 3.95 17.27 5.59
C ILE A 97 4.68 16.77 6.84
N LYS A 98 4.87 15.45 6.97
CA LYS A 98 5.63 14.86 8.09
C LYS A 98 7.07 15.38 8.11
N LYS A 99 7.78 15.41 6.98
CA LYS A 99 9.16 15.91 6.93
C LYS A 99 9.28 17.36 7.40
N GLN A 100 8.31 18.21 7.07
CA GLN A 100 8.32 19.63 7.48
C GLN A 100 8.09 19.83 8.98
N ASN A 101 7.40 18.90 9.63
CA ASN A 101 6.96 19.03 11.03
C ASN A 101 7.72 18.13 12.01
N LEU A 102 8.39 17.07 11.53
CA LEU A 102 9.22 16.20 12.35
C LEU A 102 10.62 16.79 12.55
N THR A 103 11.20 16.54 13.72
CA THR A 103 12.63 16.75 13.93
C THR A 103 13.44 15.82 13.03
N LYS A 104 14.73 16.15 12.82
CA LYS A 104 15.63 15.31 12.01
C LYS A 104 15.74 13.87 12.53
N ALA A 105 15.71 13.67 13.85
CA ALA A 105 15.78 12.34 14.47
C ALA A 105 14.50 11.55 14.23
N GLU A 106 13.35 12.18 14.38
CA GLU A 106 12.04 11.55 14.12
C GLU A 106 11.83 11.23 12.64
N TRP A 107 12.23 12.12 11.73
CA TRP A 107 12.22 11.84 10.30
C TRP A 107 13.10 10.63 9.95
N TYR A 108 14.28 10.53 10.57
CA TYR A 108 15.15 9.37 10.40
C TYR A 108 14.48 8.07 10.88
N LEU A 109 13.77 8.08 12.01
CA LEU A 109 13.00 6.92 12.48
C LEU A 109 11.91 6.52 11.48
N LEU A 110 11.18 7.49 10.92
CA LEU A 110 10.19 7.22 9.87
C LEU A 110 10.84 6.62 8.62
N LEU A 111 12.03 7.09 8.21
CA LEU A 111 12.78 6.48 7.12
C LEU A 111 13.22 5.05 7.44
N GLN A 112 13.55 4.71 8.69
CA GLN A 112 13.83 3.32 9.10
C GLN A 112 12.57 2.43 9.03
N ALA A 113 11.40 2.96 9.41
CA ALA A 113 10.12 2.28 9.24
C ALA A 113 9.87 1.96 7.76
N ILE A 114 10.02 2.95 6.89
CA ILE A 114 9.84 2.81 5.44
C ILE A 114 10.88 1.85 4.85
N ALA A 115 12.13 1.91 5.29
CA ALA A 115 13.18 0.97 4.89
C ALA A 115 12.83 -0.47 5.27
N SER A 116 12.21 -0.68 6.42
CA SER A 116 11.76 -2.01 6.85
C SER A 116 10.69 -2.57 5.91
N ILE A 117 9.69 -1.75 5.55
CA ILE A 117 8.69 -2.12 4.53
C ILE A 117 9.34 -2.35 3.16
N TYR A 118 10.29 -1.48 2.77
CA TYR A 118 11.09 -1.63 1.56
C TYR A 118 11.91 -2.92 1.53
N ASN A 119 12.28 -3.49 2.67
CA ASN A 119 12.98 -4.77 2.78
C ASN A 119 12.04 -5.95 3.12
N CYS A 120 10.74 -5.79 2.87
CA CYS A 120 9.72 -6.81 3.11
C CYS A 120 9.65 -7.31 4.57
N GLN A 121 10.12 -6.53 5.55
CA GLN A 121 10.01 -6.93 6.95
C GLN A 121 8.54 -6.93 7.41
N PRO A 122 8.21 -7.69 8.49
CA PRO A 122 6.88 -7.70 9.07
C PRO A 122 6.41 -6.30 9.43
N TYR A 123 5.10 -6.07 9.40
CA TYR A 123 4.52 -4.74 9.63
C TYR A 123 4.93 -4.19 10.99
N GLN A 124 4.87 -5.05 12.01
CA GLN A 124 5.18 -4.64 13.38
C GLN A 124 6.62 -4.15 13.50
N THR A 125 7.59 -4.82 12.86
CA THR A 125 9.00 -4.38 12.83
C THR A 125 9.16 -2.98 12.26
N ALA A 126 8.40 -2.65 11.20
CA ALA A 126 8.40 -1.29 10.66
C ALA A 126 7.69 -0.30 11.59
N PHE A 127 6.55 -0.68 12.14
CA PHE A 127 5.71 0.18 12.96
C PHE A 127 6.35 0.53 14.31
N ASP A 128 7.22 -0.32 14.84
CA ASP A 128 7.92 -0.07 16.11
C ASP A 128 8.76 1.20 16.09
N PHE A 129 9.32 1.58 14.93
CA PHE A 129 10.02 2.85 14.75
C PHE A 129 9.11 4.09 14.89
N CYS A 130 7.80 3.91 14.72
CA CYS A 130 6.80 4.98 14.75
C CYS A 130 6.13 5.18 16.12
N ASN A 131 6.36 4.28 17.09
CA ASN A 131 5.61 4.25 18.37
C ASN A 131 5.63 5.57 19.16
N ASN A 132 6.72 6.34 19.06
CA ASN A 132 6.90 7.59 19.79
C ASN A 132 6.89 8.83 18.88
N LEU A 133 6.53 8.67 17.61
CA LEU A 133 6.46 9.80 16.68
C LEU A 133 5.19 10.62 16.92
N PRO A 134 5.25 11.96 16.80
CA PRO A 134 4.07 12.81 16.96
C PRO A 134 3.04 12.52 15.86
N THR A 135 1.76 12.68 16.20
CA THR A 135 0.69 12.52 15.21
C THR A 135 0.64 13.72 14.27
N ILE A 136 0.98 13.51 13.00
CA ILE A 136 1.01 14.52 11.95
C ILE A 136 0.40 13.91 10.69
N GLY A 137 -0.56 14.57 10.05
CA GLY A 137 -1.18 14.04 8.83
C GLY A 137 -1.88 12.70 9.06
N GLU A 138 -1.75 11.79 8.10
CA GLU A 138 -2.31 10.45 8.16
C GLU A 138 -1.59 9.56 9.19
N THR A 139 -2.30 8.56 9.69
CA THR A 139 -1.72 7.61 10.67
C THR A 139 -0.52 6.87 10.07
N TYR A 140 0.53 6.65 10.87
CA TYR A 140 1.69 5.87 10.43
C TYR A 140 1.32 4.44 10.00
N GLU A 141 0.30 3.86 10.63
CA GLU A 141 -0.28 2.59 10.21
C GLU A 141 -0.76 2.64 8.76
N LEU A 142 -1.62 3.61 8.44
CA LEU A 142 -2.18 3.76 7.09
C LEU A 142 -1.07 3.97 6.05
N VAL A 143 -0.13 4.86 6.36
CA VAL A 143 0.99 5.20 5.45
C VAL A 143 1.84 3.97 5.17
N LEU A 144 2.30 3.25 6.20
CA LEU A 144 3.18 2.09 6.04
C LEU A 144 2.48 0.93 5.33
N LYS A 145 1.24 0.63 5.69
CA LYS A 145 0.45 -0.45 5.07
C LYS A 145 0.11 -0.13 3.60
N THR A 146 -0.22 1.12 3.29
CA THR A 146 -0.45 1.54 1.90
C THR A 146 0.84 1.48 1.09
N LEU A 147 1.95 1.98 1.64
CA LEU A 147 3.25 2.00 0.97
C LEU A 147 3.79 0.61 0.68
N ARG A 148 3.52 -0.38 1.56
CA ARG A 148 3.79 -1.80 1.29
C ARG A 148 3.18 -2.26 -0.03
N TRP A 149 1.90 -1.95 -0.25
CA TRP A 149 1.20 -2.35 -1.47
C TRP A 149 1.64 -1.56 -2.70
N LEU A 150 2.02 -0.29 -2.54
CA LEU A 150 2.67 0.47 -3.63
C LEU A 150 4.00 -0.16 -4.05
N PHE A 151 4.83 -0.61 -3.10
CA PHE A 151 6.06 -1.32 -3.46
C PHE A 151 5.80 -2.66 -4.15
N ILE A 152 4.78 -3.41 -3.72
CA ILE A 152 4.38 -4.67 -4.38
C ILE A 152 3.88 -4.39 -5.80
N GLU A 153 3.11 -3.32 -6.00
CA GLU A 153 2.68 -2.87 -7.32
C GLU A 153 3.88 -2.62 -8.24
N GLN A 154 4.93 -1.95 -7.74
CA GLN A 154 6.16 -1.74 -8.49
C GLN A 154 6.87 -3.06 -8.84
N ASP A 155 6.90 -4.03 -7.92
CA ASP A 155 7.57 -5.33 -8.10
C ASP A 155 6.91 -6.23 -9.15
N ILE A 156 5.60 -6.06 -9.32
CA ILE A 156 4.81 -6.79 -10.31
C ILE A 156 4.83 -6.06 -11.66
N THR A 157 4.63 -4.75 -11.65
CA THR A 157 4.59 -3.92 -12.87
C THR A 157 5.96 -3.86 -13.55
N TYR A 158 7.01 -3.67 -12.78
CA TYR A 158 8.39 -3.57 -13.27
C TYR A 158 9.17 -4.84 -12.89
N TRP A 159 8.73 -5.98 -13.42
CA TRP A 159 9.20 -7.33 -13.09
C TRP A 159 10.73 -7.52 -13.07
N SER A 160 11.42 -6.93 -14.06
CA SER A 160 12.88 -6.96 -14.21
C SER A 160 13.56 -5.67 -13.74
N GLY A 161 12.80 -4.74 -13.15
CA GLY A 161 13.12 -3.32 -13.14
C GLY A 161 13.42 -2.73 -11.77
N GLN A 162 13.63 -1.41 -11.82
CA GLN A 162 14.05 -0.56 -10.70
C GLN A 162 12.87 0.12 -9.99
N GLY A 163 11.61 -0.17 -10.35
CA GLY A 163 10.43 0.59 -9.89
C GLY A 163 10.35 0.76 -8.37
N ARG A 164 10.56 -0.34 -7.61
CA ARG A 164 10.61 -0.31 -6.14
C ARG A 164 11.70 0.63 -5.63
N ASN A 165 12.90 0.53 -6.22
CA ASN A 165 14.04 1.38 -5.86
C ASN A 165 13.79 2.84 -6.23
N MET A 166 13.17 3.12 -7.39
CA MET A 166 12.81 4.49 -7.79
C MET A 166 11.83 5.14 -6.82
N LEU A 167 10.77 4.41 -6.41
CA LEU A 167 9.83 4.90 -5.40
C LEU A 167 10.53 5.15 -4.06
N TYR A 168 11.39 4.22 -3.63
CA TYR A 168 12.13 4.36 -2.38
C TYR A 168 13.10 5.55 -2.40
N THR A 169 13.90 5.68 -3.47
CA THR A 169 14.82 6.81 -3.65
C THR A 169 14.07 8.15 -3.74
N HIS A 170 12.90 8.19 -4.37
CA HIS A 170 12.07 9.39 -4.38
C HIS A 170 11.67 9.80 -2.95
N ILE A 171 11.23 8.84 -2.13
CA ILE A 171 10.89 9.08 -0.72
C ILE A 171 12.09 9.55 0.10
N GLN A 172 13.27 8.97 -0.12
CA GLN A 172 14.50 9.39 0.57
C GLN A 172 14.93 10.83 0.21
N ASN A 173 14.54 11.30 -0.97
CA ASN A 173 14.89 12.62 -1.49
C ASN A 173 13.81 13.69 -1.24
N LEU A 174 12.64 13.32 -0.71
CA LEU A 174 11.69 14.29 -0.12
C LEU A 174 12.44 15.10 0.93
#